data_AF-A0A7G8T972-F1
#
_entry.id   AF-A0A7G8T972-F1
#
_cell.length_a   1.000
_cell.length_b   1.000
_cell.length_c   1.000
_cell.angle_alpha   90.00
_cell.angle_beta   90.00
_cell.angle_gamma   90.00
#
_symmetry.space_group_name_H-M   'P 1'
#
loop_
_entity.id
_entity.type
_entity.pdbx_description
1 polymer ?
#
loop_
_entity_poly.entity_id
_entity_poly.type
_entity_poly.pdbx_seq_one_letter_code
_entity_poly.pdbx_strand_id
1 'polypeptide(L)'
;MKKIDVIEVGPRDGFQNLPDYLPVSDKLTVIDNLVQSGVKHMQITSFVNPKAIPQMKDAGEVARACLRKYPELDLFALIPNFRGAQSAREAGIKKVTNVISLSVSHNKANINRTHDESFAELAKIKESFPELDVCLDVATAFGCPFEGKFRRVEPLLGFLQRAWGLGVTTFNLCDTVGLADPAQVRLFLKAVKEKFPAARVEIHIHDTRNMGLVNTLAAVESGIDGVQATLGGLGGCPFAPGASGNTATEDLVLMLNEMGYETGISFEKILAAAKAEYQMIPNGIYSGHNIRIKSGLCC
;
A
#
# COMPACT_ATOMS: atom_id res chain seq x y z
N MET A 1 -19.97 -12.81 10.33
CA MET A 1 -18.70 -13.02 9.61
C MET A 1 -17.77 -11.85 9.97
N LYS A 2 -16.45 -12.05 10.12
CA LYS A 2 -15.53 -10.93 10.39
C LYS A 2 -15.19 -10.27 9.06
N LYS A 3 -15.34 -8.95 8.94
CA LYS A 3 -15.03 -8.18 7.72
C LYS A 3 -13.61 -7.62 7.79
N ILE A 4 -12.90 -7.59 6.67
CA ILE A 4 -11.61 -6.93 6.52
C ILE A 4 -11.51 -6.25 5.16
N ASP A 5 -11.05 -5.00 5.12
CA ASP A 5 -10.86 -4.29 3.86
C ASP A 5 -9.53 -4.70 3.23
N VAL A 6 -9.58 -5.28 2.03
CA VAL A 6 -8.39 -5.53 1.19
C VAL A 6 -8.19 -4.32 0.28
N ILE A 7 -7.02 -3.72 0.37
CA ILE A 7 -6.66 -2.48 -0.31
C ILE A 7 -5.61 -2.79 -1.37
N GLU A 8 -6.00 -2.66 -2.62
CA GLU A 8 -5.14 -2.95 -3.76
C GLU A 8 -4.25 -1.76 -4.08
N VAL A 9 -2.93 -1.94 -4.01
CA VAL A 9 -1.96 -0.86 -4.27
C VAL A 9 -1.08 -1.13 -5.49
N GLY A 10 -1.30 -2.23 -6.22
CA GLY A 10 -0.58 -2.63 -7.42
C GLY A 10 -0.51 -1.54 -8.50
N PRO A 11 -1.63 -0.85 -8.83
CA PRO A 11 -1.62 0.21 -9.83
C PRO A 11 -0.68 1.40 -9.52
N ARG A 12 -0.29 1.55 -8.26
CA ARG A 12 0.75 2.49 -7.83
C ARG A 12 2.06 1.75 -7.54
N ASP A 13 2.08 0.99 -6.45
CA ASP A 13 3.28 0.42 -5.85
C ASP A 13 3.89 -0.70 -6.67
N GLY A 14 3.05 -1.60 -7.21
CA GLY A 14 3.50 -2.68 -8.10
C GLY A 14 4.08 -2.15 -9.40
N PHE A 15 3.39 -1.18 -10.02
CA PHE A 15 3.82 -0.61 -11.30
C PHE A 15 5.09 0.24 -11.19
N GLN A 16 5.27 0.96 -10.09
CA GLN A 16 6.28 2.01 -9.96
C GLN A 16 7.72 1.57 -10.32
N ASN A 17 8.09 0.32 -10.07
CA ASN A 17 9.43 -0.21 -10.30
C ASN A 17 9.54 -1.10 -11.55
N LEU A 18 8.55 -1.06 -12.45
CA LEU A 18 8.63 -1.77 -13.72
C LEU A 18 9.77 -1.21 -14.59
N PRO A 19 10.51 -2.08 -15.30
CA PRO A 19 11.61 -1.65 -16.16
C PRO A 19 11.11 -0.86 -17.37
N ASP A 20 9.98 -1.31 -17.94
CA ASP A 20 9.35 -0.72 -19.11
C ASP A 20 8.10 0.07 -18.70
N TYR A 21 7.88 1.19 -19.40
CA TYR A 21 6.70 2.01 -19.16
C TYR A 21 5.42 1.25 -19.54
N LEU A 22 4.47 1.14 -18.59
CA LEU A 22 3.15 0.58 -18.85
C LEU A 22 2.20 1.68 -19.38
N PRO A 23 1.66 1.55 -20.60
CA PRO A 23 0.70 2.51 -21.15
C PRO A 23 -0.56 2.68 -20.29
N VAL A 24 -1.20 3.85 -20.41
CA VAL A 24 -2.46 4.16 -19.69
C VAL A 24 -3.54 3.12 -19.98
N SER A 25 -3.69 2.67 -21.23
CA SER A 25 -4.67 1.62 -21.61
C SER A 25 -4.50 0.34 -20.79
N ASP A 26 -3.26 -0.04 -20.56
CA ASP A 26 -2.90 -1.31 -19.93
C ASP A 26 -3.10 -1.19 -18.42
N LYS A 27 -2.71 -0.05 -17.82
CA LYS A 27 -3.04 0.30 -16.43
C LYS A 27 -4.55 0.26 -16.18
N LEU A 28 -5.34 0.88 -17.05
CA LEU A 28 -6.80 0.89 -16.93
C LEU A 28 -7.40 -0.51 -17.11
N THR A 29 -6.81 -1.35 -17.97
CA THR A 29 -7.22 -2.75 -18.12
C THR A 29 -7.01 -3.54 -16.83
N VAL A 30 -5.86 -3.37 -16.16
CA VAL A 30 -5.61 -4.02 -14.87
C VAL A 30 -6.59 -3.51 -13.81
N ILE A 31 -6.80 -2.20 -13.71
CA ILE A 31 -7.76 -1.59 -12.78
C ILE A 31 -9.18 -2.12 -13.02
N ASP A 32 -9.60 -2.23 -14.28
CA ASP A 32 -10.92 -2.78 -14.63
C ASP A 32 -11.08 -4.22 -14.15
N ASN A 33 -10.06 -5.06 -14.32
CA ASN A 33 -10.09 -6.45 -13.85
C ASN A 33 -10.15 -6.53 -12.31
N LEU A 34 -9.41 -5.67 -11.62
CA LEU A 34 -9.47 -5.54 -10.16
C LEU A 34 -10.88 -5.15 -9.69
N VAL A 35 -11.51 -4.16 -10.31
CA VAL A 35 -12.89 -3.76 -9.99
C VAL A 35 -13.87 -4.92 -10.24
N GLN A 36 -13.74 -5.63 -11.36
CA GLN A 36 -14.60 -6.78 -11.68
C GLN A 36 -14.45 -7.95 -10.69
N SER A 37 -13.30 -8.07 -10.02
CA SER A 37 -13.08 -9.06 -8.97
C SER A 37 -13.76 -8.71 -7.65
N GLY A 38 -14.18 -7.47 -7.46
CA GLY A 38 -14.83 -6.97 -6.24
C GLY A 38 -13.96 -6.06 -5.37
N VAL A 39 -12.76 -5.67 -5.83
CA VAL A 39 -11.91 -4.71 -5.12
C VAL A 39 -12.62 -3.36 -5.03
N LYS A 40 -12.68 -2.79 -3.82
CA LYS A 40 -13.36 -1.52 -3.53
C LYS A 40 -12.43 -0.38 -3.11
N HIS A 41 -11.26 -0.74 -2.57
CA HIS A 41 -10.27 0.21 -2.06
C HIS A 41 -9.01 0.08 -2.89
N MET A 42 -8.59 1.17 -3.54
CA MET A 42 -7.48 1.09 -4.48
C MET A 42 -6.62 2.35 -4.54
N GLN A 43 -5.31 2.17 -4.43
CA GLN A 43 -4.34 3.21 -4.73
C GLN A 43 -3.99 3.19 -6.21
N ILE A 44 -4.66 4.05 -6.99
CA ILE A 44 -4.66 3.94 -8.45
C ILE A 44 -3.44 4.58 -9.12
N THR A 45 -2.74 5.48 -8.43
CA THR A 45 -1.58 6.19 -8.98
C THR A 45 -0.80 6.97 -7.92
N SER A 46 0.23 7.70 -8.34
CA SER A 46 1.05 8.58 -7.50
C SER A 46 1.36 9.90 -8.19
N PHE A 47 1.13 11.03 -7.50
CA PHE A 47 1.50 12.36 -7.97
C PHE A 47 2.94 12.73 -7.55
N VAL A 48 3.87 11.86 -7.91
CA VAL A 48 5.31 12.03 -7.73
C VAL A 48 5.93 12.80 -8.90
N ASN A 49 7.20 13.18 -8.75
CA ASN A 49 7.95 13.76 -9.85
C ASN A 49 8.12 12.71 -10.98
N PRO A 50 7.61 12.95 -12.20
CA PRO A 50 7.68 11.99 -13.30
C PRO A 50 9.11 11.74 -13.79
N LYS A 51 10.08 12.61 -13.46
CA LYS A 51 11.50 12.33 -13.73
C LYS A 51 12.08 11.31 -12.76
N ALA A 52 11.60 11.31 -11.52
CA ALA A 52 12.04 10.35 -10.51
C ALA A 52 11.38 8.98 -10.73
N ILE A 53 10.07 8.99 -11.04
CA ILE A 53 9.29 7.78 -11.29
C ILE A 53 8.56 7.93 -12.64
N PRO A 54 9.21 7.58 -13.77
CA PRO A 54 8.63 7.70 -15.11
C PRO A 54 7.32 6.93 -15.29
N GLN A 55 7.16 5.83 -14.54
CA GLN A 55 5.95 5.04 -14.55
C GLN A 55 4.71 5.86 -14.18
N MET A 56 4.84 6.88 -13.35
CA MET A 56 3.71 7.65 -12.82
C MET A 56 3.46 8.97 -13.56
N LYS A 57 4.07 9.15 -14.74
CA LYS A 57 3.97 10.41 -15.52
C LYS A 57 2.55 10.76 -15.99
N ASP A 58 1.67 9.77 -16.03
CA ASP A 58 0.28 9.83 -16.49
C ASP A 58 -0.74 9.85 -15.34
N ALA A 59 -0.29 10.11 -14.11
CA ALA A 59 -1.13 10.01 -12.90
C ALA A 59 -2.46 10.76 -13.01
N GLY A 60 -2.45 11.99 -13.54
CA GLY A 60 -3.68 12.77 -13.71
C GLY A 60 -4.66 12.17 -14.73
N GLU A 61 -4.16 11.51 -15.77
CA GLU A 61 -4.99 10.84 -16.77
C GLU A 61 -5.66 9.59 -16.18
N VAL A 62 -4.87 8.73 -15.53
CA VAL A 62 -5.36 7.53 -14.83
C VAL A 62 -6.38 7.91 -13.76
N ALA A 63 -6.08 8.90 -12.92
CA ALA A 63 -6.97 9.37 -11.86
C ALA A 63 -8.33 9.82 -12.40
N ARG A 64 -8.34 10.71 -13.40
CA ARG A 64 -9.60 11.21 -13.99
C ARG A 64 -10.40 10.11 -14.68
N ALA A 65 -9.73 9.18 -15.37
CA ALA A 65 -10.40 8.06 -16.02
C ALA A 65 -11.08 7.14 -14.99
N CYS A 66 -10.37 6.77 -13.91
CA CYS A 66 -10.89 5.90 -12.88
C CYS A 66 -12.03 6.57 -12.09
N LEU A 67 -11.86 7.81 -11.64
CA LEU A 67 -12.90 8.54 -10.89
C LEU A 67 -14.18 8.75 -11.70
N ARG A 68 -14.07 8.96 -13.01
CA ARG A 68 -15.23 9.08 -13.90
C ARG A 68 -15.97 7.75 -14.06
N LYS A 69 -15.22 6.66 -14.20
CA LYS A 69 -15.79 5.33 -14.48
C LYS A 69 -16.33 4.64 -13.23
N TYR A 70 -15.72 4.90 -12.08
CA TYR A 70 -15.98 4.23 -10.80
C TYR A 70 -16.16 5.25 -9.65
N PRO A 71 -17.13 6.18 -9.75
CA PRO A 71 -17.31 7.25 -8.77
C PRO A 71 -17.68 6.77 -7.35
N GLU A 72 -18.13 5.53 -7.21
CA GLU A 72 -18.55 4.91 -5.95
C GLU A 72 -17.44 4.17 -5.20
N LEU A 73 -16.27 3.97 -5.81
CA LEU A 73 -15.16 3.24 -5.20
C LEU A 73 -14.25 4.16 -4.35
N ASP A 74 -13.58 3.58 -3.36
CA ASP A 74 -12.59 4.27 -2.54
C ASP A 74 -11.25 4.30 -3.29
N LEU A 75 -11.12 5.28 -4.19
CA LEU A 75 -9.95 5.49 -5.02
C LEU A 75 -9.08 6.62 -4.48
N PHE A 76 -7.80 6.33 -4.30
CA PHE A 76 -6.84 7.28 -3.74
C PHE A 76 -5.50 7.24 -4.46
N ALA A 77 -4.63 8.19 -4.14
CA ALA A 77 -3.31 8.31 -4.77
C ALA A 77 -2.22 8.65 -3.75
N LEU A 78 -0.98 8.24 -4.03
CA LEU A 78 0.17 8.66 -3.25
C LEU A 78 0.56 10.11 -3.58
N ILE A 79 0.89 10.88 -2.56
CA ILE A 79 1.42 12.25 -2.68
C ILE A 79 2.69 12.39 -1.83
N PRO A 80 3.86 12.71 -2.43
CA PRO A 80 5.11 12.82 -1.67
C PRO A 80 5.32 14.19 -1.03
N ASN A 81 4.58 15.21 -1.48
CA ASN A 81 4.79 16.61 -1.12
C ASN A 81 3.57 17.49 -1.45
N PHE A 82 3.67 18.78 -1.13
CA PHE A 82 2.59 19.75 -1.33
C PHE A 82 2.13 19.88 -2.79
N ARG A 83 3.07 19.84 -3.75
CA ARG A 83 2.72 19.91 -5.18
C ARG A 83 1.94 18.67 -5.62
N GLY A 84 2.33 17.50 -5.14
CA GLY A 84 1.60 16.26 -5.36
C GLY A 84 0.17 16.33 -4.81
N ALA A 85 -0.01 16.89 -3.61
CA ALA A 85 -1.33 17.13 -3.02
C ALA A 85 -2.20 18.05 -3.91
N GLN A 86 -1.61 19.15 -4.39
CA GLN A 86 -2.29 20.07 -5.29
C GLN A 86 -2.72 19.38 -6.59
N SER A 87 -1.83 18.63 -7.24
CA SER A 87 -2.14 17.90 -8.48
C SER A 87 -3.18 16.80 -8.27
N ALA A 88 -3.14 16.09 -7.14
CA ALA A 88 -4.16 15.09 -6.80
C ALA A 88 -5.54 15.73 -6.67
N ARG A 89 -5.63 16.85 -5.95
CA ARG A 89 -6.85 17.64 -5.79
C ARG A 89 -7.38 18.14 -7.14
N GLU A 90 -6.52 18.69 -7.99
CA GLU A 90 -6.88 19.16 -9.34
C GLU A 90 -7.38 18.01 -10.24
N ALA A 91 -6.93 16.77 -9.99
CA ALA A 91 -7.42 15.58 -10.67
C ALA A 91 -8.74 15.02 -10.08
N GLY A 92 -9.23 15.59 -8.99
CA GLY A 92 -10.48 15.18 -8.31
C GLY A 92 -10.30 14.12 -7.22
N ILE A 93 -9.07 13.77 -6.85
CA ILE A 93 -8.78 12.82 -5.77
C ILE A 93 -9.10 13.47 -4.43
N LYS A 94 -9.85 12.76 -3.58
CA LYS A 94 -10.26 13.21 -2.24
C LYS A 94 -9.48 12.56 -1.10
N LYS A 95 -9.01 11.34 -1.31
CA LYS A 95 -8.19 10.59 -0.36
C LYS A 95 -6.79 10.45 -0.91
N VAL A 96 -5.79 10.74 -0.08
CA VAL A 96 -4.39 10.68 -0.46
C VAL A 96 -3.56 9.98 0.60
N THR A 97 -2.44 9.42 0.17
CA THR A 97 -1.46 8.80 1.06
C THR A 97 -0.16 9.58 1.03
N ASN A 98 0.28 10.07 2.19
CA ASN A 98 1.60 10.67 2.35
C ASN A 98 2.55 9.66 2.98
N VAL A 99 3.79 9.57 2.50
CA VAL A 99 4.81 8.66 3.03
C VAL A 99 5.82 9.44 3.85
N ILE A 100 6.03 9.03 5.10
CA ILE A 100 7.16 9.46 5.92
C ILE A 100 7.75 8.20 6.57
N SER A 101 9.07 8.03 6.46
CA SER A 101 9.72 6.86 7.06
C SER A 101 9.92 7.07 8.55
N LEU A 102 9.69 6.04 9.36
CA LEU A 102 9.99 6.06 10.79
C LEU A 102 11.50 6.16 11.07
N SER A 103 12.32 5.50 10.23
CA SER A 103 13.77 5.64 10.29
C SER A 103 14.21 6.98 9.72
N VAL A 104 15.06 7.68 10.48
CA VAL A 104 15.69 8.94 10.06
C VAL A 104 16.57 8.71 8.84
N SER A 105 17.37 7.64 8.86
CA SER A 105 18.29 7.30 7.77
C SER A 105 17.54 6.99 6.49
N HIS A 106 16.46 6.19 6.57
CA HIS A 106 15.64 5.88 5.42
C HIS A 106 14.86 7.09 4.91
N ASN A 107 14.32 7.94 5.80
CA ASN A 107 13.60 9.15 5.38
C ASN A 107 14.53 10.09 4.59
N LYS A 108 15.77 10.25 5.05
CA LYS A 108 16.78 11.04 4.35
C LYS A 108 17.18 10.40 3.02
N ALA A 109 17.36 9.08 2.97
CA ALA A 109 17.71 8.39 1.72
C ALA A 109 16.57 8.44 0.67
N ASN A 110 15.32 8.25 1.10
CA ASN A 110 14.17 8.10 0.22
C ASN A 110 13.64 9.44 -0.33
N ILE A 111 13.55 10.46 0.53
CA ILE A 111 12.93 11.76 0.17
C ILE A 111 13.83 12.97 0.45
N ASN A 112 15.10 12.75 0.84
CA ASN A 112 16.09 13.79 1.13
C ASN A 112 15.66 14.80 2.20
N ARG A 113 14.85 14.37 3.18
CA ARG A 113 14.32 15.23 4.25
C ARG A 113 14.52 14.63 5.64
N THR A 114 14.64 15.51 6.62
CA THR A 114 14.48 15.19 8.04
C THR A 114 13.01 14.95 8.37
N HIS A 115 12.72 14.33 9.52
CA HIS A 115 11.33 14.18 9.97
C HIS A 115 10.64 15.53 10.16
N ASP A 116 11.34 16.54 10.68
CA ASP A 116 10.73 17.84 10.94
C ASP A 116 10.33 18.54 9.64
N GLU A 117 11.15 18.45 8.59
CA GLU A 117 10.78 18.93 7.25
C GLU A 117 9.59 18.17 6.66
N SER A 118 9.56 16.84 6.82
CA SER A 118 8.43 16.01 6.34
C SER A 118 7.13 16.34 7.07
N PHE A 119 7.15 16.47 8.40
CA PHE A 119 5.98 16.82 9.19
C PHE A 119 5.54 18.27 8.97
N ALA A 120 6.47 19.21 8.76
CA ALA A 120 6.13 20.58 8.39
C ALA A 120 5.39 20.64 7.04
N GLU A 121 5.81 19.82 6.07
CA GLU A 121 5.09 19.74 4.80
C GLU A 121 3.73 19.06 4.92
N LEU A 122 3.62 17.99 5.71
CA LEU A 122 2.35 17.34 6.02
C LEU A 122 1.37 18.33 6.68
N ALA A 123 1.84 19.12 7.64
CA ALA A 123 1.06 20.19 8.28
C ALA A 123 0.55 21.20 7.24
N LYS A 124 1.44 21.67 6.35
CA LYS A 124 1.07 22.59 5.27
C LYS A 124 0.00 22.00 4.34
N ILE A 125 0.08 20.69 4.02
CA ILE A 125 -0.94 20.00 3.21
C ILE A 125 -2.28 20.00 3.94
N LYS A 126 -2.31 19.61 5.22
CA LYS A 126 -3.54 19.57 6.02
C LYS A 126 -4.17 20.95 6.21
N GLU A 127 -3.36 22.00 6.35
CA GLU A 127 -3.83 23.38 6.47
C GLU A 127 -4.40 23.92 5.15
N SER A 128 -3.73 23.64 4.03
CA SER A 128 -4.12 24.20 2.73
C SER A 128 -5.23 23.44 2.03
N PHE A 129 -5.35 22.13 2.32
CA PHE A 129 -6.34 21.23 1.71
C PHE A 129 -7.05 20.42 2.81
N PRO A 130 -7.81 21.07 3.70
CA PRO A 130 -8.49 20.41 4.82
C PRO A 130 -9.52 19.37 4.36
N GLU A 131 -10.02 19.47 3.13
CA GLU A 131 -10.94 18.52 2.50
C GLU A 131 -10.29 17.19 2.09
N LEU A 132 -8.94 17.14 1.99
CA LEU A 132 -8.25 15.89 1.69
C LEU A 132 -8.24 14.99 2.92
N ASP A 133 -8.75 13.78 2.74
CA ASP A 133 -8.54 12.68 3.67
C ASP A 133 -7.12 12.14 3.48
N VAL A 134 -6.29 12.28 4.51
CA VAL A 134 -4.87 11.92 4.44
C VAL A 134 -4.63 10.67 5.27
N CYS A 135 -4.13 9.63 4.61
CA CYS A 135 -3.49 8.49 5.24
C CYS A 135 -1.98 8.76 5.35
N LEU A 136 -1.39 8.48 6.51
CA LEU A 136 0.06 8.47 6.67
C LEU A 136 0.59 7.04 6.53
N ASP A 137 1.33 6.79 5.45
CA ASP A 137 2.20 5.62 5.31
C ASP A 137 3.46 5.81 6.14
N VAL A 138 3.57 5.02 7.20
CA VAL A 138 4.76 4.94 8.04
C VAL A 138 5.68 3.89 7.44
N ALA A 139 6.53 4.30 6.51
CA ALA A 139 7.56 3.43 5.95
C ALA A 139 8.54 2.98 7.05
N THR A 140 9.13 1.81 6.91
CA THR A 140 10.06 1.21 7.89
C THR A 140 9.47 1.03 9.29
N ALA A 141 8.15 0.89 9.44
CA ALA A 141 7.48 0.83 10.76
C ALA A 141 8.02 -0.29 11.66
N PHE A 142 8.44 -1.41 11.07
CA PHE A 142 8.93 -2.60 11.77
C PHE A 142 10.46 -2.73 11.78
N GLY A 143 11.14 -1.93 10.97
CA GLY A 143 12.59 -1.99 10.83
C GLY A 143 13.06 -1.28 9.57
N CYS A 144 14.35 -1.01 9.52
CA CYS A 144 15.00 -0.25 8.47
C CYS A 144 16.22 -1.02 7.94
N PRO A 145 16.50 -0.96 6.62
CA PRO A 145 17.70 -1.59 6.05
C PRO A 145 19.01 -0.99 6.59
N PHE A 146 18.98 0.24 7.10
CA PHE A 146 20.15 0.95 7.65
C PHE A 146 20.28 0.84 9.18
N GLU A 147 19.15 0.79 9.89
CA GLU A 147 19.10 0.85 11.37
C GLU A 147 18.72 -0.49 12.01
N GLY A 148 18.38 -1.50 11.21
CA GLY A 148 17.97 -2.81 11.67
C GLY A 148 16.52 -2.88 12.15
N LYS A 149 16.21 -3.95 12.89
CA LYS A 149 14.85 -4.26 13.35
C LYS A 149 14.48 -3.47 14.60
N PHE A 150 13.31 -2.85 14.60
CA PHE A 150 12.83 -2.07 15.75
C PHE A 150 12.15 -2.96 16.79
N ARG A 151 12.73 -3.07 17.99
CA ARG A 151 12.19 -3.92 19.07
C ARG A 151 11.26 -3.18 20.04
N ARG A 152 11.27 -1.85 19.99
CA ARG A 152 10.56 -0.96 20.90
C ARG A 152 9.45 -0.23 20.15
N VAL A 153 8.28 -0.10 20.77
CA VAL A 153 7.08 0.47 20.14
C VAL A 153 6.99 1.98 20.33
N GLU A 154 7.67 2.51 21.34
CA GLU A 154 7.63 3.92 21.75
C GLU A 154 8.00 4.90 20.63
N PRO A 155 9.03 4.65 19.78
CA PRO A 155 9.34 5.52 18.66
C PRO A 155 8.18 5.61 17.65
N LEU A 156 7.53 4.49 17.33
CA LEU A 156 6.36 4.48 16.46
C LEU A 156 5.20 5.26 17.09
N LEU A 157 4.90 5.05 18.37
CA LEU A 157 3.82 5.77 19.05
C LEU A 157 4.07 7.27 19.15
N GLY A 158 5.31 7.71 19.33
CA GLY A 158 5.69 9.12 19.30
C GLY A 158 5.54 9.72 17.90
N PHE A 159 5.91 8.96 16.87
CA PHE A 159 5.77 9.37 15.48
C PHE A 159 4.30 9.53 15.06
N LEU A 160 3.46 8.53 15.37
CA LEU A 160 2.01 8.60 15.13
C LEU A 160 1.34 9.72 15.92
N GLN A 161 1.79 10.00 17.15
CA GLN A 161 1.27 11.11 17.94
C GLN A 161 1.47 12.47 17.26
N ARG A 162 2.63 12.66 16.58
CA ARG A 162 2.88 13.87 15.78
C ARG A 162 1.88 14.00 14.64
N ALA A 163 1.66 12.92 13.88
CA ALA A 163 0.69 12.89 12.78
C ALA A 163 -0.75 13.12 13.27
N TRP A 164 -1.14 12.47 14.37
CA TRP A 164 -2.43 12.64 15.02
C TRP A 164 -2.68 14.10 15.42
N GLY A 165 -1.65 14.78 15.95
CA GLY A 165 -1.71 16.20 16.30
C GLY A 165 -1.95 17.14 15.10
N LEU A 166 -1.70 16.67 13.88
CA LEU A 166 -2.00 17.39 12.63
C LEU A 166 -3.38 17.03 12.05
N GLY A 167 -4.18 16.23 12.76
CA GLY A 167 -5.50 15.78 12.30
C GLY A 167 -5.46 14.61 11.31
N VAL A 168 -4.35 13.87 11.23
CA VAL A 168 -4.29 12.60 10.49
C VAL A 168 -4.89 11.49 11.35
N THR A 169 -5.92 10.83 10.84
CA THR A 169 -6.67 9.78 11.56
C THR A 169 -6.54 8.39 10.95
N THR A 170 -5.86 8.27 9.81
CA THR A 170 -5.60 7.00 9.14
C THR A 170 -4.10 6.75 9.09
N PHE A 171 -3.65 5.63 9.64
CA PHE A 171 -2.25 5.23 9.69
C PHE A 171 -2.06 3.90 8.99
N ASN A 172 -1.12 3.83 8.05
CA ASN A 172 -0.71 2.58 7.44
C ASN A 172 0.70 2.21 7.89
N LEU A 173 0.87 1.07 8.54
CA LEU A 173 2.17 0.62 9.03
C LEU A 173 2.84 -0.26 7.97
N CYS A 174 3.95 0.21 7.40
CA CYS A 174 4.58 -0.48 6.28
C CYS A 174 5.84 -1.24 6.71
N ASP A 175 5.88 -2.55 6.45
CA ASP A 175 7.10 -3.36 6.48
C ASP A 175 7.84 -3.26 5.13
N THR A 176 8.40 -2.09 4.87
CA THR A 176 9.00 -1.69 3.57
C THR A 176 10.07 -2.64 3.04
N VAL A 177 10.72 -3.40 3.93
CA VAL A 177 11.82 -4.30 3.58
C VAL A 177 11.56 -5.75 3.97
N GLY A 178 10.36 -6.09 4.44
CA GLY A 178 9.99 -7.45 4.84
C GLY A 178 10.83 -8.00 6.00
N LEU A 179 11.02 -7.21 7.07
CA LEU A 179 11.77 -7.59 8.28
C LEU A 179 10.87 -8.01 9.45
N ALA A 180 9.57 -7.75 9.37
CA ALA A 180 8.64 -7.99 10.46
C ALA A 180 8.48 -9.49 10.74
N ASP A 181 8.11 -9.81 11.98
CA ASP A 181 7.66 -11.15 12.37
C ASP A 181 6.30 -11.05 13.10
N PRO A 182 5.54 -12.16 13.20
CA PRO A 182 4.19 -12.11 13.76
C PRO A 182 4.14 -11.61 15.20
N ALA A 183 5.16 -11.87 16.02
CA ALA A 183 5.18 -11.42 17.41
C ALA A 183 5.35 -9.89 17.48
N GLN A 184 6.24 -9.34 16.65
CA GLN A 184 6.41 -7.89 16.53
C GLN A 184 5.13 -7.21 16.02
N VAL A 185 4.50 -7.77 14.97
CA VAL A 185 3.27 -7.20 14.40
C VAL A 185 2.17 -7.11 15.47
N ARG A 186 1.91 -8.20 16.22
CA ARG A 186 0.93 -8.22 17.30
C ARG A 186 1.25 -7.20 18.39
N LEU A 187 2.52 -7.14 18.81
CA LEU A 187 2.98 -6.20 19.85
C LEU A 187 2.73 -4.74 19.43
N PHE A 188 3.13 -4.39 18.21
CA PHE A 188 3.05 -3.02 17.71
C PHE A 188 1.60 -2.60 17.50
N LEU A 189 0.79 -3.44 16.86
CA LEU A 189 -0.61 -3.12 16.60
C LEU A 189 -1.44 -3.02 17.87
N LYS A 190 -1.21 -3.90 18.86
CA LYS A 190 -1.88 -3.79 20.16
C LYS A 190 -1.64 -2.40 20.78
N ALA A 191 -0.40 -1.96 20.85
CA ALA A 191 -0.06 -0.67 21.43
C ALA A 191 -0.59 0.53 20.63
N VAL A 192 -0.57 0.45 19.30
CA VAL A 192 -1.14 1.50 18.43
C VAL A 192 -2.64 1.63 18.65
N LYS A 193 -3.37 0.51 18.67
CA LYS A 193 -4.83 0.51 18.89
C LYS A 193 -5.22 0.95 20.30
N GLU A 194 -4.43 0.59 21.32
CA GLU A 194 -4.65 1.07 22.69
C GLU A 194 -4.46 2.58 22.80
N LYS A 195 -3.46 3.15 22.11
CA LYS A 195 -3.17 4.58 22.15
C LYS A 195 -4.10 5.42 21.27
N PHE A 196 -4.50 4.90 20.12
CA PHE A 196 -5.31 5.60 19.13
C PHE A 196 -6.58 4.81 18.78
N PRO A 197 -7.50 4.59 19.74
CA PRO A 197 -8.68 3.73 19.53
C PRO A 197 -9.67 4.26 18.47
N ALA A 198 -9.58 5.55 18.13
CA ALA A 198 -10.39 6.20 17.11
C ALA A 198 -9.69 6.30 15.74
N ALA A 199 -8.43 5.89 15.63
CA ALA A 199 -7.72 5.88 14.35
C ALA A 199 -8.14 4.67 13.52
N ARG A 200 -8.22 4.84 12.20
CA ARG A 200 -8.16 3.72 11.27
C ARG A 200 -6.71 3.29 11.13
N VAL A 201 -6.45 2.00 11.32
CA VAL A 201 -5.10 1.44 11.21
C VAL A 201 -5.08 0.38 10.11
N GLU A 202 -4.18 0.58 9.16
CA GLU A 202 -3.93 -0.29 8.01
C GLU A 202 -2.51 -0.86 8.12
N ILE A 203 -2.23 -1.93 7.35
CA ILE A 203 -0.90 -2.52 7.30
C ILE A 203 -0.50 -2.86 5.86
N HIS A 204 0.78 -2.64 5.54
CA HIS A 204 1.38 -2.99 4.26
C HIS A 204 2.60 -3.87 4.51
N ILE A 205 2.50 -5.17 4.26
CA ILE A 205 3.61 -6.10 4.49
C ILE A 205 4.20 -6.56 3.17
N HIS A 206 5.52 -6.39 3.03
CA HIS A 206 6.26 -7.00 1.93
C HIS A 206 6.56 -8.47 2.23
N ASP A 207 6.53 -9.30 1.19
CA ASP A 207 6.79 -10.73 1.29
C ASP A 207 8.26 -11.10 1.01
N THR A 208 9.15 -10.13 1.18
CA THR A 208 10.60 -10.21 0.89
C THR A 208 11.31 -11.40 1.56
N ARG A 209 10.77 -11.90 2.67
CA ARG A 209 11.31 -13.05 3.44
C ARG A 209 10.27 -14.13 3.72
N ASN A 210 9.27 -14.27 2.85
CA ASN A 210 8.18 -15.25 2.97
C ASN A 210 7.39 -15.10 4.29
N MET A 211 7.17 -13.85 4.70
CA MET A 211 6.48 -13.47 5.94
C MET A 211 5.21 -12.64 5.68
N GLY A 212 4.89 -12.36 4.42
CA GLY A 212 3.80 -11.51 3.97
C GLY A 212 2.45 -11.95 4.50
N LEU A 213 2.04 -13.18 4.18
CA LEU A 213 0.76 -13.74 4.61
C LEU A 213 0.68 -13.92 6.12
N VAL A 214 1.72 -14.46 6.76
CA VAL A 214 1.69 -14.76 8.22
C VAL A 214 1.69 -13.49 9.09
N ASN A 215 2.42 -12.45 8.68
CA ASN A 215 2.37 -11.15 9.36
C ASN A 215 1.05 -10.44 9.11
N THR A 216 0.49 -10.55 7.90
CA THR A 216 -0.83 -9.99 7.59
C THR A 216 -1.92 -10.68 8.41
N LEU A 217 -1.90 -12.01 8.52
CA LEU A 217 -2.81 -12.73 9.39
C LEU A 217 -2.67 -12.30 10.86
N ALA A 218 -1.44 -12.16 11.34
CA ALA A 218 -1.19 -11.68 12.70
C ALA A 218 -1.77 -10.27 12.94
N ALA A 219 -1.77 -9.42 11.91
CA ALA A 219 -2.40 -8.10 11.95
C ALA A 219 -3.94 -8.18 11.97
N VAL A 220 -4.52 -9.01 11.11
CA VAL A 220 -5.98 -9.26 11.06
C VAL A 220 -6.49 -9.79 12.40
N GLU A 221 -5.79 -10.76 12.99
CA GLU A 221 -6.12 -11.29 14.33
C GLU A 221 -5.95 -10.25 15.45
N SER A 222 -5.12 -9.23 15.23
CA SER A 222 -4.96 -8.08 16.13
C SER A 222 -6.00 -6.97 15.89
N GLY A 223 -6.91 -7.19 14.93
CA GLY A 223 -8.03 -6.29 14.61
C GLY A 223 -7.62 -5.06 13.79
N ILE A 224 -6.72 -5.21 12.83
CA ILE A 224 -6.45 -4.17 11.82
C ILE A 224 -7.72 -3.85 11.01
N ASP A 225 -7.85 -2.63 10.49
CA ASP A 225 -9.03 -2.22 9.70
C ASP A 225 -8.86 -2.53 8.21
N GLY A 226 -7.62 -2.53 7.72
CA GLY A 226 -7.32 -2.81 6.32
C GLY A 226 -5.93 -3.40 6.10
N VAL A 227 -5.79 -4.15 5.02
CA VAL A 227 -4.54 -4.80 4.60
C VAL A 227 -4.22 -4.39 3.17
N GLN A 228 -3.01 -3.93 2.92
CA GLN A 228 -2.53 -3.54 1.60
C GLN A 228 -1.77 -4.68 0.94
N ALA A 229 -2.07 -4.92 -0.33
CA ALA A 229 -1.46 -5.96 -1.16
C ALA A 229 -1.40 -5.50 -2.61
N THR A 230 -0.62 -6.20 -3.43
CA THR A 230 -0.60 -5.97 -4.87
C THR A 230 -1.01 -7.21 -5.64
N LEU A 231 -1.71 -7.01 -6.75
CA LEU A 231 -2.07 -8.08 -7.68
C LEU A 231 -0.82 -8.87 -8.10
N GLY A 232 -0.89 -10.21 -8.05
CA GLY A 232 0.26 -11.07 -8.35
C GLY A 232 1.43 -10.95 -7.35
N GLY A 233 1.30 -10.11 -6.33
CA GLY A 233 2.42 -9.69 -5.49
C GLY A 233 3.45 -8.87 -6.27
N LEU A 234 3.00 -8.18 -7.33
CA LEU A 234 3.86 -7.37 -8.18
C LEU A 234 4.56 -6.30 -7.35
N GLY A 235 5.87 -6.22 -7.49
CA GLY A 235 6.70 -5.22 -6.87
C GLY A 235 8.12 -5.73 -6.63
N GLY A 236 9.02 -4.80 -6.35
CA GLY A 236 10.40 -5.10 -6.02
C GLY A 236 10.91 -4.08 -5.03
N CYS A 237 11.84 -4.51 -4.16
CA CYS A 237 12.48 -3.62 -3.21
C CYS A 237 13.81 -3.11 -3.80
N PRO A 238 13.94 -1.81 -4.13
CA PRO A 238 15.21 -1.27 -4.62
C PRO A 238 16.34 -1.37 -3.56
N PHE A 239 15.97 -1.48 -2.28
CA PHE A 239 16.90 -1.61 -1.15
C PHE A 239 17.26 -3.07 -0.80
N ALA A 240 16.60 -4.05 -1.42
CA ALA A 240 16.91 -5.47 -1.25
C ALA A 240 16.96 -6.16 -2.63
N PRO A 241 18.09 -5.99 -3.38
CA PRO A 241 18.25 -6.60 -4.69
C PRO A 241 18.01 -8.12 -4.67
N GLY A 242 17.15 -8.61 -5.56
CA GLY A 242 16.81 -10.03 -5.68
C GLY A 242 15.72 -10.53 -4.73
N ALA A 243 15.20 -9.67 -3.85
CA ALA A 243 14.17 -10.04 -2.90
C ALA A 243 12.77 -9.75 -3.46
N SER A 244 11.79 -10.60 -3.15
CA SER A 244 10.39 -10.42 -3.56
C SER A 244 9.82 -9.10 -3.03
N GLY A 245 8.83 -8.57 -3.74
CA GLY A 245 8.16 -7.31 -3.41
C GLY A 245 7.04 -7.48 -2.39
N ASN A 246 5.84 -7.13 -2.84
CA ASN A 246 4.65 -7.02 -2.01
C ASN A 246 4.04 -8.39 -1.70
N THR A 247 3.11 -8.44 -0.73
CA THR A 247 2.25 -9.62 -0.55
C THR A 247 1.20 -9.66 -1.65
N ALA A 248 0.95 -10.85 -2.22
CA ALA A 248 0.02 -11.02 -3.33
C ALA A 248 -1.45 -10.96 -2.91
N THR A 249 -2.24 -10.13 -3.61
CA THR A 249 -3.66 -9.91 -3.31
C THR A 249 -4.47 -11.20 -3.44
N GLU A 250 -4.26 -12.00 -4.47
CA GLU A 250 -4.99 -13.25 -4.70
C GLU A 250 -4.69 -14.32 -3.64
N ASP A 251 -3.44 -14.40 -3.18
CA ASP A 251 -3.03 -15.35 -2.13
C ASP A 251 -3.64 -14.93 -0.77
N LEU A 252 -3.69 -13.62 -0.50
CA LEU A 252 -4.34 -13.06 0.68
C LEU A 252 -5.85 -13.27 0.66
N VAL A 253 -6.51 -13.04 -0.49
CA VAL A 253 -7.95 -13.25 -0.66
C VAL A 253 -8.31 -14.72 -0.48
N LEU A 254 -7.51 -15.65 -1.03
CA LEU A 254 -7.68 -17.09 -0.81
C LEU A 254 -7.67 -17.41 0.70
N MET A 255 -6.58 -17.02 1.38
CA MET A 255 -6.43 -17.28 2.82
C MET A 255 -7.59 -16.71 3.64
N LEU A 256 -7.93 -15.44 3.44
CA LEU A 256 -8.96 -14.77 4.22
C LEU A 256 -10.36 -15.36 3.96
N ASN A 257 -10.70 -15.64 2.70
CA ASN A 257 -11.99 -16.21 2.36
C ASN A 257 -12.15 -17.63 2.93
N GLU A 258 -11.14 -18.49 2.81
CA GLU A 258 -11.14 -19.85 3.37
C GLU A 258 -11.23 -19.84 4.91
N MET A 259 -10.65 -18.82 5.56
CA MET A 259 -10.77 -18.61 7.00
C MET A 259 -12.12 -18.00 7.42
N GLY A 260 -13.03 -17.72 6.48
CA GLY A 260 -14.35 -17.16 6.74
C GLY A 260 -14.36 -15.66 7.03
N TYR A 261 -13.36 -14.91 6.55
CA TYR A 261 -13.41 -13.45 6.53
C TYR A 261 -14.19 -12.95 5.30
N GLU A 262 -14.96 -11.89 5.49
CA GLU A 262 -15.66 -11.20 4.41
C GLU A 262 -14.74 -10.13 3.81
N THR A 263 -14.18 -10.42 2.64
CA THR A 263 -13.38 -9.46 1.85
C THR A 263 -14.21 -8.74 0.79
N GLY A 264 -15.28 -9.39 0.31
CA GLY A 264 -16.06 -8.92 -0.84
C GLY A 264 -15.40 -9.17 -2.20
N ILE A 265 -14.26 -9.87 -2.24
CA ILE A 265 -13.48 -10.16 -3.45
C ILE A 265 -13.63 -11.64 -3.83
N SER A 266 -13.93 -11.90 -5.10
CA SER A 266 -14.00 -13.23 -5.68
C SER A 266 -12.59 -13.76 -5.95
N PHE A 267 -12.22 -14.88 -5.32
CA PHE A 267 -10.93 -15.54 -5.54
C PHE A 267 -10.71 -15.92 -7.01
N GLU A 268 -11.73 -16.51 -7.67
CA GLU A 268 -11.65 -16.89 -9.07
C GLU A 268 -11.31 -15.69 -9.97
N LYS A 269 -12.01 -14.57 -9.78
CA LYS A 269 -11.82 -13.38 -10.61
C LYS A 269 -10.52 -12.65 -10.31
N ILE A 270 -10.11 -12.53 -9.04
CA ILE A 270 -8.83 -11.89 -8.70
C ILE A 270 -7.65 -12.72 -9.20
N LEU A 271 -7.74 -14.06 -9.14
CA LEU A 271 -6.71 -14.93 -9.71
C LEU A 271 -6.64 -14.81 -11.24
N ALA A 272 -7.80 -14.73 -11.92
CA ALA A 272 -7.85 -14.48 -13.36
C ALA A 272 -7.21 -13.11 -13.71
N ALA A 273 -7.49 -12.07 -12.93
CA ALA A 273 -6.87 -10.75 -13.07
C ALA A 273 -5.35 -10.83 -12.90
N ALA A 274 -4.87 -11.53 -11.86
CA ALA A 274 -3.44 -11.70 -11.59
C ALA A 274 -2.72 -12.45 -12.70
N LYS A 275 -3.34 -13.50 -13.26
CA LYS A 275 -2.79 -14.23 -14.41
C LYS A 275 -2.75 -13.37 -15.68
N ALA A 276 -3.75 -12.51 -15.90
CA ALA A 276 -3.76 -11.57 -17.02
C ALA A 276 -2.68 -10.50 -16.86
N GLU A 277 -2.49 -9.94 -15.67
CA GLU A 277 -1.39 -9.01 -15.37
C GLU A 277 -0.03 -9.66 -15.60
N TYR A 278 0.15 -10.89 -15.10
CA TYR A 278 1.39 -11.66 -15.30
C TYR A 278 1.72 -11.88 -16.78
N GLN A 279 0.71 -12.12 -17.62
CA GLN A 279 0.89 -12.25 -19.07
C GLN A 279 1.23 -10.91 -19.75
N MET A 280 0.62 -9.82 -19.29
CA MET A 280 0.83 -8.46 -19.80
C MET A 280 2.21 -7.92 -19.42
N ILE A 281 2.69 -8.24 -18.22
CA ILE A 281 3.92 -7.72 -17.63
C ILE A 281 4.81 -8.90 -17.22
N PRO A 282 5.33 -9.68 -18.19
CA PRO A 282 6.08 -10.91 -17.90
C PRO A 282 7.43 -10.67 -17.22
N ASN A 283 7.98 -9.45 -17.36
CA ASN A 283 9.25 -9.04 -16.77
C ASN A 283 9.10 -8.43 -15.36
N GLY A 284 7.88 -8.45 -14.80
CA GLY A 284 7.63 -8.02 -13.42
C GLY A 284 8.23 -8.97 -12.39
N ILE A 285 8.45 -8.45 -11.18
CA ILE A 285 8.84 -9.26 -10.02
C ILE A 285 7.56 -9.58 -9.25
N TYR A 286 7.21 -10.86 -9.17
CA TYR A 286 5.98 -11.35 -8.54
C TYR A 286 6.31 -12.26 -7.36
N SER A 287 5.62 -12.09 -6.24
CA SER A 287 5.64 -13.02 -5.11
C SER A 287 4.48 -14.01 -5.12
N GLY A 288 3.41 -13.73 -5.89
CA GLY A 288 2.20 -14.55 -5.92
C GLY A 288 2.46 -15.99 -6.34
N HIS A 289 1.94 -16.92 -5.56
CA HIS A 289 2.10 -18.35 -5.81
C HIS A 289 0.98 -18.90 -6.68
N ASN A 290 -0.26 -18.45 -6.50
CA ASN A 290 -1.41 -18.98 -7.23
C ASN A 290 -1.35 -18.67 -8.75
N ILE A 291 -0.69 -17.59 -9.16
CA ILE A 291 -0.49 -17.27 -10.59
C ILE A 291 0.31 -18.35 -11.34
N ARG A 292 1.11 -19.15 -10.62
CA ARG A 292 1.94 -20.23 -11.20
C ARG A 292 1.20 -21.56 -11.33
N ILE A 293 0.05 -21.71 -10.66
CA ILE A 293 -0.73 -22.94 -10.66
C ILE A 293 -1.57 -23.02 -11.94
N LYS A 294 -1.38 -24.10 -12.71
CA LYS A 294 -2.14 -24.35 -13.94
C LYS A 294 -3.61 -24.65 -13.61
N SER A 295 -4.52 -24.04 -14.36
CA SER A 295 -5.95 -24.29 -14.27
C SER A 295 -6.26 -25.78 -14.43
N GLY A 296 -7.03 -26.37 -13.52
CA GLY A 296 -7.43 -27.79 -13.56
C GLY A 296 -6.54 -28.77 -12.78
N LEU A 297 -5.50 -28.29 -12.08
CA LEU A 297 -4.66 -29.11 -11.21
C LEU A 297 -4.81 -28.63 -9.74
N CYS A 298 -5.78 -29.22 -9.05
CA CYS A 298 -5.98 -29.22 -7.60
C CYS A 298 -6.33 -27.86 -6.91
N CYS A 299 -7.64 -27.60 -6.80
CA CYS A 299 -8.44 -27.15 -5.64
C CYS A 299 -9.73 -26.54 -6.20
#